data_AF-A0A451B4F3-F1
#
_entry.id   AF-A0A451B4F3-F1
#
_cell.length_a   1.000
_cell.length_b   1.000
_cell.length_c   1.000
_cell.angle_alpha   90.00
_cell.angle_beta   90.00
_cell.angle_gamma   90.00
#
_symmetry.space_group_name_H-M   'P 1'
#
loop_
_entity.id
_entity.type
_entity.pdbx_description
1 polymer ?
#
loop_
_entity_poly.entity_id
_entity_poly.type
_entity_poly.pdbx_seq_one_letter_code
_entity_poly.pdbx_strand_id
1 'polypeptide(L)'
;ELYPSTTITEAQARLEHLLELRAIGLVTGEAGSGKTTVCRKLSASLHPGLYRVFYIPLSTGNIMDIYKSIGWELGLPTERNRAAAFRAIRT
;
A
#
# COMPACT_ATOMS: atom_id res chain seq x y z
N GLU A 1 -18.20 -1.18 12.69
CA GLU A 1 -18.19 -0.72 11.28
C GLU A 1 -17.64 0.70 11.21
N LEU A 2 -17.12 1.12 10.05
CA LEU A 2 -16.67 2.50 9.82
C LEU A 2 -17.87 3.40 9.50
N TYR A 3 -17.86 4.65 10.00
CA TYR A 3 -18.90 5.63 9.71
C TYR A 3 -18.94 5.96 8.20
N PRO A 4 -20.09 5.80 7.51
CA PRO A 4 -20.19 6.02 6.07
C PRO A 4 -20.35 7.51 5.74
N SER A 5 -19.28 8.29 5.90
CA SER A 5 -19.28 9.67 5.42
C SER A 5 -19.24 9.70 3.89
N THR A 6 -19.81 10.75 3.30
CA THR A 6 -19.78 10.99 1.84
C THR A 6 -18.35 10.96 1.30
N THR A 7 -17.41 11.58 2.01
CA THR A 7 -15.99 11.61 1.66
C THR A 7 -15.35 10.22 1.64
N ILE A 8 -15.66 9.35 2.62
CA ILE A 8 -15.10 7.99 2.66
C ILE A 8 -15.69 7.15 1.52
N THR A 9 -16.98 7.29 1.24
CA THR A 9 -17.64 6.56 0.15
C THR A 9 -17.07 6.97 -1.22
N GLU A 10 -16.89 8.26 -1.45
CA GLU A 10 -16.28 8.75 -2.69
C GLU A 10 -14.82 8.30 -2.84
N ALA A 11 -14.02 8.43 -1.78
CA ALA A 11 -12.62 8.00 -1.79
C ALA A 11 -12.50 6.49 -2.05
N GLN A 12 -13.39 5.67 -1.46
CA GLN A 12 -13.44 4.24 -1.71
C GLN A 12 -13.75 3.95 -3.19
N ALA A 13 -14.79 4.56 -3.77
CA ALA A 13 -15.16 4.34 -5.18
C ALA A 13 -14.02 4.72 -6.15
N ARG A 14 -13.33 5.83 -5.89
CA ARG A 14 -12.16 6.25 -6.69
C ARG A 14 -11.00 5.27 -6.57
N LEU A 15 -10.75 4.72 -5.38
CA LEU A 15 -9.69 3.73 -5.18
C LEU A 15 -10.04 2.36 -5.79
N GLU A 16 -11.30 1.93 -5.73
CA GLU A 16 -11.78 0.73 -6.41
C GLU A 16 -11.56 0.85 -7.93
N HIS A 17 -11.90 1.98 -8.51
CA HIS A 17 -11.65 2.24 -9.93
C HIS A 17 -10.15 2.24 -10.27
N LEU A 18 -9.29 2.79 -9.41
CA LEU A 18 -7.83 2.73 -9.58
C LEU A 18 -7.30 1.28 -9.58
N LEU A 19 -7.87 0.40 -8.75
CA LEU A 19 -7.51 -1.01 -8.71
C LEU A 19 -7.89 -1.73 -10.02
N GLU A 20 -9.07 -1.45 -10.57
CA GLU A 20 -9.51 -2.00 -11.87
C GLU A 20 -8.56 -1.59 -13.00
N LEU A 21 -8.15 -0.32 -13.02
CA LEU A 21 -7.19 0.21 -13.99
C LEU A 21 -5.76 -0.28 -13.78
N ARG A 22 -5.46 -0.92 -12.64
CA ARG A 22 -4.09 -1.26 -12.19
C ARG A 22 -3.17 -0.05 -12.21
N ALA A 23 -3.73 1.10 -11.84
CA ALA A 23 -3.05 2.39 -11.86
C ALA A 23 -2.39 2.72 -10.51
N ILE A 24 -1.53 3.74 -10.50
CA ILE A 24 -0.92 4.26 -9.28
C ILE A 24 -1.81 5.38 -8.73
N GLY A 25 -2.21 5.26 -7.46
CA GLY A 25 -3.01 6.26 -6.75
C GLY A 25 -2.22 7.05 -5.71
N LEU A 26 -2.54 8.34 -5.56
CA LEU A 26 -2.04 9.20 -4.50
C LEU A 26 -3.21 9.69 -3.64
N VAL A 27 -3.18 9.39 -2.34
CA VAL A 27 -4.19 9.85 -1.38
C VAL A 27 -3.59 10.91 -0.46
N THR A 28 -4.13 12.12 -0.53
CA THR A 28 -3.68 13.29 0.26
C THR A 28 -4.75 13.74 1.25
N GLY A 29 -4.34 14.53 2.24
CA GLY A 29 -5.22 15.07 3.28
C GLY A 29 -4.47 15.32 4.59
N GLU A 30 -5.09 16.02 5.52
CA GLU A 30 -4.48 16.35 6.82
C GLU A 30 -4.20 15.14 7.70
N ALA A 31 -3.31 15.28 8.68
CA ALA A 31 -3.09 14.24 9.68
C ALA A 31 -4.41 13.90 10.39
N GLY A 32 -4.72 12.61 10.55
CA GLY A 32 -6.00 12.18 11.13
C GLY A 32 -7.20 12.18 10.18
N SER A 33 -7.07 12.62 8.93
CA SER A 33 -8.20 12.68 7.96
C SER A 33 -8.72 11.32 7.46
N GLY A 34 -8.23 10.20 7.99
CA GLY A 34 -8.69 8.85 7.61
C GLY A 34 -8.06 8.24 6.35
N LYS A 35 -6.96 8.78 5.82
CA LYS A 35 -6.26 8.22 4.64
C LYS A 35 -5.94 6.73 4.77
N THR A 36 -5.28 6.33 5.85
CA THR A 36 -4.96 4.93 6.12
C THR A 36 -6.23 4.11 6.39
N THR A 37 -7.26 4.73 6.96
CA THR A 37 -8.54 4.08 7.26
C THR A 37 -9.27 3.68 5.99
N VAL A 38 -9.36 4.56 4.98
CA VAL A 38 -10.01 4.22 3.70
C VAL A 38 -9.21 3.15 2.94
N CYS A 39 -7.88 3.23 2.90
CA CYS A 39 -7.05 2.18 2.28
C CYS A 39 -7.23 0.82 2.98
N ARG A 40 -7.33 0.81 4.32
CA ARG A 40 -7.57 -0.42 5.08
C ARG A 40 -8.96 -1.00 4.80
N LYS A 41 -9.99 -0.15 4.72
CA LYS A 41 -11.35 -0.55 4.37
C LYS A 41 -11.37 -1.24 3.00
N LEU A 42 -10.73 -0.62 2.01
CA LEU A 42 -10.60 -1.19 0.67
C LEU A 42 -9.84 -2.52 0.69
N SER A 43 -8.69 -2.58 1.36
CA SER A 43 -7.93 -3.84 1.43
C SER A 43 -8.72 -4.98 2.05
N ALA A 44 -9.59 -4.69 3.01
CA ALA A 44 -10.44 -5.67 3.68
C ALA A 44 -11.63 -6.14 2.82
N SER A 45 -12.04 -5.37 1.79
CA SER A 45 -13.09 -5.78 0.85
C SER A 45 -12.55 -6.61 -0.32
N LEU A 46 -11.23 -6.68 -0.50
CA LEU A 46 -10.62 -7.47 -1.57
C LEU A 46 -10.71 -8.97 -1.29
N HIS A 47 -10.98 -9.75 -2.33
CA HIS A 47 -11.01 -11.20 -2.23
C HIS A 47 -9.59 -11.75 -1.95
N PRO A 48 -9.35 -12.45 -0.83
CA PRO A 48 -8.02 -12.85 -0.39
C PRO A 48 -7.33 -13.86 -1.33
N GLY A 49 -8.11 -14.62 -2.12
CA GLY A 49 -7.57 -15.52 -3.14
C GLY A 49 -7.15 -14.84 -4.44
N LEU A 50 -7.53 -13.58 -4.65
CA LEU A 50 -7.22 -12.82 -5.88
C LEU A 50 -6.19 -11.71 -5.63
N TYR A 51 -6.15 -11.18 -4.41
CA TYR A 51 -5.31 -10.05 -4.04
C TYR A 51 -4.40 -10.40 -2.87
N ARG A 52 -3.12 -10.04 -3.00
CA ARG A 52 -2.16 -10.00 -1.90
C ARG A 52 -1.83 -8.54 -1.63
N VAL A 53 -2.15 -8.06 -0.42
CA VAL A 53 -1.96 -6.66 -0.02
C VAL A 53 -0.67 -6.54 0.78
N PHE A 54 0.20 -5.62 0.39
CA PHE A 54 1.41 -5.26 1.12
C PHE A 54 1.27 -3.87 1.74
N TYR A 55 1.60 -3.75 3.03
CA TYR A 55 1.60 -2.47 3.73
C TYR A 55 3.02 -2.12 4.19
N ILE A 56 3.59 -1.08 3.60
CA ILE A 56 4.96 -0.64 3.89
C ILE A 56 4.92 0.78 4.49
N PRO A 57 4.99 0.93 5.82
CA PRO A 57 5.01 2.23 6.46
C PRO A 57 6.38 2.91 6.30
N LEU A 58 6.38 4.17 5.88
CA LEU A 58 7.59 4.96 5.63
C LEU A 58 7.98 5.91 6.78
N SER A 59 7.23 5.92 7.88
CA SER A 59 7.28 6.99 8.88
C SER A 59 8.58 7.05 9.70
N THR A 60 9.38 5.97 9.74
CA THR A 60 10.49 5.85 10.70
C THR A 60 11.76 5.18 10.16
N GLY A 61 11.79 4.74 8.90
CA GLY A 61 12.89 3.98 8.31
C GLY A 61 13.78 4.79 7.35
N ASN A 62 15.01 4.35 7.15
CA ASN A 62 15.87 4.85 6.08
C ASN A 62 15.49 4.20 4.73
N ILE A 63 16.06 4.68 3.62
CA ILE A 63 15.77 4.16 2.27
C ILE A 63 15.98 2.64 2.20
N MET A 64 17.04 2.11 2.80
CA MET A 64 17.34 0.68 2.77
C MET A 64 16.29 -0.15 3.52
N ASP A 65 15.67 0.39 4.58
CA ASP A 65 14.61 -0.28 5.33
C ASP A 65 13.34 -0.45 4.47
N ILE A 66 13.11 0.47 3.52
CA ILE A 66 12.02 0.36 2.52
C ILE A 66 12.28 -0.83 1.60
N TYR A 67 13.49 -0.90 1.04
CA TYR A 67 13.88 -1.99 0.14
C TYR A 67 13.79 -3.35 0.83
N LYS A 68 14.22 -3.43 2.10
CA LYS A 68 14.11 -4.65 2.91
C LYS A 68 12.65 -5.01 3.18
N SER A 69 11.83 -4.04 3.56
CA SER A 69 10.39 -4.26 3.80
C SER A 69 9.68 -4.79 2.55
N ILE A 70 9.92 -4.17 1.38
CA ILE A 70 9.38 -4.66 0.11
C ILE A 70 9.88 -6.09 -0.18
N GLY A 71 11.19 -6.33 -0.02
CA GLY A 71 11.78 -7.64 -0.25
C GLY A 71 11.17 -8.72 0.65
N TRP A 72 11.00 -8.46 1.94
CA TRP A 72 10.39 -9.39 2.88
C TRP A 72 8.94 -9.71 2.53
N GLU A 73 8.14 -8.70 2.22
CA GLU A 73 6.74 -8.89 1.79
C GLU A 73 6.65 -9.75 0.51
N LEU A 74 7.59 -9.57 -0.42
CA LEU A 74 7.70 -10.37 -1.64
C LEU A 74 8.33 -11.77 -1.44
N GLY A 75 8.90 -12.07 -0.26
CA GLY A 75 9.60 -13.33 0.00
C GLY A 75 11.00 -13.41 -0.63
N LEU A 76 11.61 -12.26 -0.92
CA LEU A 76 12.94 -12.15 -1.52
C LEU A 76 14.06 -12.23 -0.45
N PRO A 77 15.27 -12.69 -0.84
CA PRO A 77 16.42 -12.69 0.06
C PRO A 77 16.79 -11.26 0.50
N THR A 78 17.35 -11.15 1.72
CA THR A 78 17.80 -9.86 2.25
C THR A 78 19.12 -9.44 1.61
N GLU A 79 19.11 -8.29 0.95
CA GLU A 79 20.29 -7.75 0.28
C GLU A 79 21.06 -6.76 1.17
N ARG A 80 22.39 -6.75 1.03
CA ARG A 80 23.28 -5.91 1.85
C ARG A 80 23.38 -4.46 1.36
N ASN A 81 23.08 -4.21 0.10
CA ASN A 81 23.17 -2.88 -0.50
C ASN A 81 21.95 -2.56 -1.37
N ARG A 82 21.69 -1.26 -1.55
CA ARG A 82 20.53 -0.76 -2.29
C ARG A 82 20.49 -1.24 -3.74
N ALA A 83 21.63 -1.30 -4.41
CA ALA A 83 21.68 -1.67 -5.83
C ALA A 83 21.32 -3.15 -6.05
N ALA A 84 21.69 -4.03 -5.12
CA ALA A 84 21.29 -5.43 -5.12
C ALA A 84 19.81 -5.57 -4.76
N ALA A 85 19.34 -4.88 -3.71
CA ALA A 85 17.94 -4.92 -3.31
C ALA A 85 16.98 -4.43 -4.41
N PHE A 86 17.33 -3.33 -5.08
CA PHE A 86 16.56 -2.83 -6.23
C PHE A 86 16.54 -3.84 -7.37
N ARG A 87 17.67 -4.49 -7.66
CA ARG A 87 17.72 -5.53 -8.70
C ARG A 87 16.82 -6.71 -8.35
N ALA A 88 16.84 -7.19 -7.11
CA ALA A 88 16.01 -8.30 -6.65
C ALA A 88 14.51 -8.01 -6.76
N ILE A 89 14.07 -6.78 -6.44
CA ILE A 89 12.65 -6.38 -6.51
C ILE A 89 12.16 -6.18 -7.95
N ARG A 90 13.05 -5.78 -8.86
CA ARG A 90 12.70 -5.47 -10.26
C ARG A 90 12.48 -6.72 -11.13
N THR A 91 13.18 -7.80 -10.81
CA THR A 91 13.11 -9.10 -11.52
C THR A 91 11.82 -9.84 -11.21
#